data_AF-A0A5J9VT35-F1
#
_entry.id   AF-A0A5J9VT35-F1
#
_cell.length_a   1.000
_cell.length_b   1.000
_cell.length_c   1.000
_cell.angle_alpha   90.00
_cell.angle_beta   90.00
_cell.angle_gamma   90.00
#
_symmetry.space_group_name_H-M   'P 1'
#
loop_
_entity.id
_entity.type
_entity.pdbx_description
1 polymer ?
#
loop_
_entity_poly.entity_id
_entity_poly.type
_entity_poly.pdbx_seq_one_letter_code
_entity_poly.pdbx_strand_id
1 'polypeptide(L)'
;MATQARSVRSHLESPASPRQLPALTDDVLEEILIRITCPAALTRASAACVAFRRLITDRTFLRRYRSRHPPLLLGFLNIDVRKGFHPVAAPHPNAAAARALGNIFFNFLPPPSLENWYISDVRDIRVLFRFIEHFDGTAVMTGLVNKLLKVDIERMEFSTVDLPPGHENLAVVVVDAGKGTLGMFSYDRCNGKFLNCYNRMQNEDQRANEWQMKKVIPLPVDDNFGAKFWIYGAPQGYVFIQGDSEGQDSKHTTIYSLEIKTLKIELVTQMSYHFEGHPYFGFLPSISPRRI
;
A
#
# COMPACT_ATOMS: atom_id res chain seq x y z
N MET A 1 -21.78 -60.61 -66.64
CA MET A 1 -20.94 -59.57 -66.03
C MET A 1 -21.75 -58.81 -65.00
N ALA A 2 -21.50 -59.02 -63.71
CA ALA A 2 -21.67 -58.04 -62.65
C ALA A 2 -21.00 -58.60 -61.38
N THR A 3 -19.97 -57.91 -60.94
CA THR A 3 -18.89 -58.37 -60.07
C THR A 3 -19.23 -58.14 -58.59
N GLN A 4 -18.90 -59.11 -57.74
CA GLN A 4 -19.03 -59.07 -56.29
C GLN A 4 -18.08 -58.00 -55.71
N ALA A 5 -18.62 -56.99 -55.01
CA ALA A 5 -17.83 -55.99 -54.33
C ALA A 5 -17.46 -56.45 -52.91
N ARG A 6 -16.16 -56.57 -52.67
CA ARG A 6 -15.49 -57.02 -51.44
C ARG A 6 -15.60 -55.94 -50.37
N SER A 7 -16.21 -56.24 -49.23
CA SER A 7 -16.24 -55.34 -48.06
C SER A 7 -14.85 -55.30 -47.41
N VAL A 8 -14.18 -54.16 -47.50
CA VAL A 8 -12.92 -53.87 -46.80
C VAL A 8 -13.30 -53.28 -45.44
N ARG A 9 -13.13 -54.04 -44.36
CA ARG A 9 -13.22 -53.52 -42.98
C ARG A 9 -12.01 -52.61 -42.74
N SER A 10 -12.21 -51.31 -42.70
CA SER A 10 -11.23 -50.38 -42.17
C SER A 10 -11.15 -50.57 -40.66
N HIS A 11 -9.96 -50.96 -40.20
CA HIS A 11 -9.61 -51.05 -38.79
C HIS A 11 -9.55 -49.62 -38.24
N LEU A 12 -10.63 -49.14 -37.60
CA LEU A 12 -10.59 -47.88 -36.86
C LEU A 12 -9.69 -48.07 -35.64
N GLU A 13 -8.49 -47.51 -35.76
CA GLU A 13 -7.54 -47.32 -34.67
C GLU A 13 -8.22 -46.50 -33.56
N SER A 14 -8.31 -47.08 -32.36
CA SER A 14 -8.82 -46.42 -31.16
C SER A 14 -7.94 -45.21 -30.84
N PRO A 15 -8.49 -44.01 -30.58
CA PRO A 15 -7.68 -42.87 -30.15
C PRO A 15 -6.97 -43.25 -28.84
N ALA A 16 -5.66 -43.06 -28.81
CA ALA A 16 -4.85 -43.24 -27.62
C ALA A 16 -5.47 -42.43 -26.47
N SER A 17 -5.74 -43.12 -25.36
CA SER A 17 -6.21 -42.49 -24.12
C SER A 17 -5.33 -41.28 -23.80
N PRO A 18 -5.90 -40.11 -23.44
CA PRO A 18 -5.10 -38.97 -22.98
C PRO A 18 -4.20 -39.48 -21.86
N ARG A 19 -2.88 -39.30 -22.01
CA ARG A 19 -1.93 -39.57 -20.94
C ARG A 19 -2.35 -38.70 -19.75
N GLN A 20 -2.98 -39.30 -18.75
CA GLN A 20 -3.29 -38.63 -17.50
C GLN A 20 -1.95 -38.24 -16.88
N LEU A 21 -1.64 -36.93 -16.94
CA LEU A 21 -0.64 -36.34 -16.07
C LEU A 21 -0.93 -36.85 -14.64
N PRO A 22 0.07 -37.31 -13.87
CA PRO A 22 -0.15 -37.67 -12.47
C PRO A 22 -0.93 -36.53 -11.83
N ALA A 23 -2.07 -36.85 -11.19
CA ALA A 23 -2.90 -35.85 -10.56
C ALA A 23 -1.99 -35.01 -9.65
N LEU A 24 -1.71 -33.77 -10.07
CA LEU A 24 -0.88 -32.85 -9.31
C LEU A 24 -1.49 -32.75 -7.91
N THR A 25 -0.73 -33.11 -6.88
CA THR A 25 -1.22 -33.03 -5.51
C THR A 25 -1.46 -31.56 -5.16
N ASP A 26 -2.36 -31.33 -4.20
CA ASP A 26 -2.67 -29.98 -3.71
C ASP A 26 -1.39 -29.24 -3.27
N ASP A 27 -0.41 -29.94 -2.67
CA ASP A 27 0.87 -29.37 -2.25
C ASP A 27 1.67 -28.81 -3.44
N VAL A 28 1.77 -29.56 -4.54
CA VAL A 28 2.52 -29.11 -5.72
C VAL A 28 1.77 -27.98 -6.43
N LEU A 29 0.44 -28.04 -6.48
CA LEU A 29 -0.38 -26.94 -6.99
C LEU A 29 -0.20 -25.68 -6.15
N GLU A 30 -0.16 -25.80 -4.83
CA GLU A 30 0.09 -24.69 -3.92
C GLU A 30 1.46 -24.04 -4.20
N GLU A 31 2.51 -24.85 -4.37
CA GLU A 31 3.86 -24.38 -4.71
C GLU A 31 3.95 -23.69 -6.09
N ILE A 32 3.12 -24.09 -7.05
CA ILE A 32 3.04 -23.42 -8.35
C ILE A 32 2.28 -22.10 -8.19
N LEU A 33 1.11 -22.12 -7.57
CA LEU A 33 0.23 -20.96 -7.40
C LEU A 33 0.89 -19.88 -6.56
N ILE A 34 1.65 -20.24 -5.53
CA ILE A 34 2.35 -19.26 -4.68
C ILE A 34 3.49 -18.56 -5.40
N ARG A 35 4.00 -19.09 -6.51
CA ARG A 35 5.05 -18.44 -7.31
C ARG A 35 4.49 -17.43 -8.32
N ILE A 36 3.17 -17.39 -8.52
CA ILE A 36 2.52 -16.44 -9.41
C ILE A 36 2.59 -15.04 -8.79
N THR A 37 3.48 -14.19 -9.30
CA THR A 37 3.63 -12.79 -8.85
C THR A 37 2.55 -11.88 -9.43
N CYS A 38 1.98 -12.23 -10.59
CA CYS A 38 0.94 -11.46 -11.26
C CYS A 38 -0.42 -11.74 -10.62
N PRO A 39 -1.02 -10.79 -9.89
CA PRO A 39 -2.24 -11.10 -9.15
C PRO A 39 -3.47 -11.29 -10.06
N ALA A 40 -3.45 -10.69 -11.26
CA ALA A 40 -4.48 -10.94 -12.27
C ALA A 40 -4.42 -12.40 -12.80
N ALA A 41 -3.23 -12.99 -12.88
CA ALA A 41 -3.08 -14.41 -13.23
C ALA A 41 -3.56 -15.30 -12.07
N LEU A 42 -3.26 -14.95 -10.83
CA LEU A 42 -3.75 -15.66 -9.65
C LEU A 42 -5.29 -15.61 -9.55
N THR A 43 -5.89 -14.45 -9.84
CA THR A 43 -7.35 -14.28 -9.88
C THR A 43 -7.97 -15.14 -10.98
N ARG A 44 -7.37 -15.16 -12.17
CA ARG A 44 -7.81 -16.04 -13.28
C ARG A 44 -7.68 -17.52 -12.92
N ALA A 45 -6.61 -17.93 -12.23
CA ALA A 45 -6.45 -19.30 -11.75
C ALA A 45 -7.55 -19.67 -10.74
N SER A 46 -7.87 -18.78 -9.81
CA SER A 46 -8.97 -18.94 -8.85
C SER A 46 -10.33 -19.09 -9.54
N ALA A 47 -10.57 -18.35 -10.63
CA ALA A 47 -11.80 -18.45 -11.40
C ALA A 47 -11.86 -19.69 -12.31
N ALA A 48 -10.74 -20.29 -12.67
CA ALA A 48 -10.66 -21.38 -13.63
C ALA A 48 -11.13 -22.73 -13.07
N CYS A 49 -10.90 -23.01 -11.77
CA CYS A 49 -11.37 -24.24 -11.16
C CYS A 49 -11.62 -24.14 -9.64
N VAL A 50 -12.51 -25.00 -9.13
CA VAL A 50 -12.90 -25.04 -7.71
C VAL A 50 -11.72 -25.42 -6.80
N ALA A 51 -10.84 -26.32 -7.23
CA ALA A 51 -9.66 -26.73 -6.46
C ALA A 51 -8.68 -25.56 -6.27
N PHE A 52 -8.36 -24.83 -7.34
CA PHE A 52 -7.50 -23.64 -7.26
C PHE A 52 -8.16 -22.54 -6.45
N ARG A 53 -9.47 -22.32 -6.61
CA ARG A 53 -10.20 -21.40 -5.75
C ARG A 53 -10.02 -21.74 -4.29
N ARG A 54 -10.24 -23.00 -3.90
CA ARG A 54 -10.09 -23.48 -2.53
C ARG A 54 -8.69 -23.19 -1.99
N LEU A 55 -7.64 -23.61 -2.72
CA LEU A 55 -6.25 -23.38 -2.34
C LEU A 55 -5.93 -21.89 -2.20
N ILE A 56 -6.30 -21.06 -3.18
CA ILE A 56 -6.00 -19.62 -3.20
C ILE A 56 -6.71 -18.88 -2.05
N THR A 57 -7.91 -19.32 -1.68
CA THR A 57 -8.66 -18.73 -0.56
C THR A 57 -8.25 -19.29 0.81
N ASP A 58 -7.41 -20.31 0.86
CA ASP A 58 -6.98 -20.91 2.13
C ASP A 58 -6.12 -19.94 2.95
N ARG A 59 -6.29 -19.96 4.27
CA ARG A 59 -5.57 -19.04 5.17
C ARG A 59 -4.07 -19.28 5.17
N THR A 60 -3.64 -20.54 5.06
CA THR A 60 -2.21 -20.88 5.05
C THR A 60 -1.57 -20.42 3.75
N PHE A 61 -2.22 -20.68 2.59
CA PHE A 61 -1.79 -20.16 1.30
C PHE A 61 -1.69 -18.64 1.31
N LEU A 62 -2.75 -17.93 1.74
CA LEU A 62 -2.75 -16.46 1.80
C LEU A 62 -1.64 -15.93 2.69
N ARG A 63 -1.39 -16.56 3.85
CA ARG A 63 -0.27 -16.17 4.72
C ARG A 63 1.06 -16.34 4.01
N ARG A 64 1.31 -17.49 3.40
CA ARG A 64 2.56 -17.77 2.69
C ARG A 64 2.74 -16.85 1.48
N TYR A 65 1.68 -16.60 0.73
CA TYR A 65 1.66 -15.68 -0.41
C TYR A 65 2.03 -14.26 0.05
N ARG A 66 1.45 -13.77 1.14
CA ARG A 66 1.78 -12.46 1.73
C ARG A 66 3.20 -12.37 2.29
N SER A 67 3.75 -13.48 2.77
CA SER A 67 5.16 -13.54 3.20
C SER A 67 6.13 -13.54 2.02
N ARG A 68 5.70 -14.04 0.85
CA ARG A 68 6.54 -14.15 -0.35
C ARG A 68 6.47 -12.93 -1.26
N HIS A 69 5.30 -12.32 -1.37
CA HIS A 69 5.06 -11.20 -2.28
C HIS A 69 4.85 -9.91 -1.47
N PRO A 70 5.39 -8.77 -1.93
CA PRO A 70 5.04 -7.49 -1.34
C PRO A 70 3.58 -7.14 -1.67
N PRO A 71 2.85 -6.44 -0.79
CA PRO A 71 1.54 -5.92 -1.13
C PRO A 71 1.66 -4.84 -2.20
N LEU A 72 0.61 -4.70 -3.00
CA LEU A 72 0.55 -3.72 -4.07
C LEU A 72 -0.06 -2.43 -3.56
N LEU A 73 0.48 -1.30 -3.99
CA LEU A 73 -0.23 -0.02 -3.85
C LEU A 73 -1.48 -0.08 -4.75
N LEU A 74 -2.66 -0.13 -4.12
CA LEU A 74 -3.94 -0.20 -4.82
C LEU A 74 -4.63 1.16 -4.88
N GLY A 75 -4.29 2.09 -4.00
CA GLY A 75 -4.90 3.41 -3.99
C GLY A 75 -4.66 4.15 -2.69
N PHE A 76 -5.54 5.09 -2.38
CA PHE A 76 -5.46 5.94 -1.20
C PHE A 76 -6.82 6.02 -0.51
N LEU A 77 -6.82 5.89 0.81
CA LEU A 77 -8.02 6.09 1.63
C LEU A 77 -8.02 7.50 2.17
N ASN A 78 -9.10 8.24 1.94
CA ASN A 78 -9.22 9.60 2.46
C ASN A 78 -9.37 9.60 3.98
N ILE A 79 -8.80 10.61 4.66
CA ILE A 79 -8.95 10.79 6.11
C ILE A 79 -10.43 10.94 6.48
N ASP A 80 -11.21 11.67 5.67
CA ASP A 80 -12.68 11.68 5.76
C ASP A 80 -13.24 10.37 5.18
N VAL A 81 -13.78 9.53 6.05
CA VAL A 81 -14.32 8.21 5.70
C VAL A 81 -15.44 8.28 4.65
N ARG A 82 -16.12 9.44 4.50
CA ARG A 82 -17.18 9.66 3.51
C ARG A 82 -16.63 9.80 2.10
N LYS A 83 -15.40 10.33 1.95
CA LYS A 83 -14.71 10.46 0.66
C LYS A 83 -14.13 9.14 0.17
N GLY A 84 -13.94 8.18 1.07
CA GLY A 84 -13.68 6.78 0.72
C GLY A 84 -12.35 6.51 0.01
N PHE A 85 -12.36 5.50 -0.87
CA PHE A 85 -11.17 4.97 -1.54
C PHE A 85 -10.96 5.52 -2.94
N HIS A 86 -9.72 5.88 -3.24
CA HIS A 86 -9.27 6.41 -4.52
C HIS A 86 -8.25 5.45 -5.15
N PRO A 87 -8.65 4.66 -6.17
CA PRO A 87 -7.75 3.69 -6.78
C PRO A 87 -6.63 4.38 -7.55
N VAL A 88 -5.44 3.77 -7.57
CA VAL A 88 -4.40 4.20 -8.52
C VAL A 88 -4.88 3.99 -9.95
N ALA A 89 -4.68 5.00 -10.80
CA ALA A 89 -5.14 5.00 -12.19
C ALA A 89 -3.99 4.72 -13.16
N ALA A 90 -4.30 4.43 -14.43
CA ALA A 90 -3.30 4.33 -15.48
C ALA A 90 -2.53 5.67 -15.59
N PRO A 91 -1.21 5.66 -15.87
CA PRO A 91 -0.40 4.53 -16.34
C PRO A 91 0.22 3.64 -15.23
N HIS A 92 -0.18 3.79 -13.97
CA HIS A 92 0.42 3.03 -12.86
C HIS A 92 0.27 1.50 -13.06
N PRO A 93 1.33 0.70 -12.82
CA PRO A 93 1.32 -0.75 -13.11
C PRO A 93 0.20 -1.52 -12.37
N ASN A 94 -0.20 -1.04 -11.19
CA ASN A 94 -1.26 -1.66 -10.39
C ASN A 94 -2.68 -1.17 -10.73
N ALA A 95 -2.88 -0.32 -11.75
CA ALA A 95 -4.19 0.29 -12.03
C ALA A 95 -5.30 -0.73 -12.35
N ALA A 96 -4.96 -1.85 -13.03
CA ALA A 96 -5.93 -2.91 -13.26
C ALA A 96 -6.33 -3.62 -11.96
N ALA A 97 -5.36 -3.82 -11.05
CA ALA A 97 -5.60 -4.44 -9.76
C ALA A 97 -6.44 -3.55 -8.83
N ALA A 98 -6.13 -2.25 -8.82
CA ALA A 98 -6.86 -1.23 -8.08
C ALA A 98 -8.34 -1.17 -8.50
N ARG A 99 -8.60 -1.16 -9.81
CA ARG A 99 -9.98 -1.18 -10.34
C ARG A 99 -10.74 -2.46 -9.98
N ALA A 100 -10.06 -3.60 -9.95
CA ALA A 100 -10.68 -4.88 -9.59
C ALA A 100 -11.08 -4.96 -8.12
N LEU A 101 -10.43 -4.22 -7.23
CA LEU A 101 -10.80 -4.14 -5.81
C LEU A 101 -12.18 -3.48 -5.61
N GLY A 102 -12.52 -2.50 -6.44
CA GLY A 102 -13.71 -1.68 -6.29
C GLY A 102 -13.61 -0.67 -5.15
N ASN A 103 -14.73 -0.03 -4.84
CA ASN A 103 -14.79 1.01 -3.81
C ASN A 103 -14.80 0.39 -2.40
N ILE A 104 -14.03 0.98 -1.49
CA ILE A 104 -14.06 0.66 -0.06
C ILE A 104 -14.94 1.70 0.64
N PHE A 105 -15.94 1.22 1.38
CA PHE A 105 -16.85 2.05 2.15
C PHE A 105 -16.82 1.64 3.63
N PHE A 106 -17.09 2.60 4.51
CA PHE A 106 -17.04 2.40 5.97
C PHE A 106 -18.43 2.48 6.62
N ASN A 107 -19.46 2.01 5.91
CA ASN A 107 -20.87 2.07 6.35
C ASN A 107 -21.16 1.24 7.61
N PHE A 108 -20.20 0.46 8.09
CA PHE A 108 -20.29 -0.34 9.31
C PHE A 108 -19.86 0.43 10.57
N LEU A 109 -19.35 1.67 10.43
CA LEU A 109 -18.96 2.49 11.58
C LEU A 109 -20.19 2.90 12.41
N PRO A 110 -20.07 2.95 13.76
CA PRO A 110 -21.21 3.18 14.63
C PRO A 110 -21.72 4.65 14.58
N PRO A 111 -23.00 4.90 14.97
CA PRO A 111 -23.62 6.23 15.04
C PRO A 111 -22.86 7.20 15.98
N PRO A 112 -23.10 8.54 15.93
CA PRO A 112 -24.29 9.20 15.39
C PRO A 112 -24.18 9.66 13.93
N SER A 113 -22.97 9.84 13.37
CA SER A 113 -22.78 10.15 11.96
C SER A 113 -21.36 9.77 11.49
N LEU A 114 -21.20 9.48 10.19
CA LEU A 114 -19.88 9.27 9.57
C LEU A 114 -19.01 10.54 9.58
N GLU A 115 -19.57 11.69 9.92
CA GLU A 115 -18.87 12.99 9.87
C GLU A 115 -17.81 13.12 10.96
N ASN A 116 -17.99 12.40 12.06
CA ASN A 116 -17.09 12.44 13.22
C ASN A 116 -16.01 11.36 13.16
N TRP A 117 -16.01 10.52 12.13
CA TRP A 117 -15.07 9.41 11.98
C TRP A 117 -13.97 9.75 10.97
N TYR A 118 -12.72 9.56 11.40
CA TYR A 118 -11.54 9.85 10.60
C TYR A 118 -10.59 8.66 10.58
N ILE A 119 -9.94 8.43 9.44
CA ILE A 119 -8.84 7.47 9.35
C ILE A 119 -7.61 8.10 9.98
N SER A 120 -7.03 7.42 10.97
CA SER A 120 -5.79 7.86 11.62
C SER A 120 -4.54 7.17 11.10
N ASP A 121 -4.66 5.91 10.68
CA ASP A 121 -3.55 5.12 10.14
C ASP A 121 -4.06 3.98 9.25
N VAL A 122 -3.25 3.57 8.28
CA VAL A 122 -3.52 2.44 7.38
C VAL A 122 -2.26 1.59 7.30
N ARG A 123 -2.38 0.32 7.66
CA ARG A 123 -1.28 -0.65 7.60
C ARG A 123 -1.75 -1.95 6.95
N ASP A 124 -1.24 -2.20 5.75
CA ASP A 124 -1.67 -3.31 4.90
C ASP A 124 -3.22 -3.26 4.73
N ILE A 125 -3.91 -4.35 5.11
CA ILE A 125 -5.38 -4.46 5.07
C ILE A 125 -6.08 -3.94 6.33
N ARG A 126 -5.36 -3.31 7.27
CA ARG A 126 -5.91 -2.81 8.54
C ARG A 126 -6.03 -1.30 8.50
N VAL A 127 -7.18 -0.79 8.93
CA VAL A 127 -7.48 0.64 8.98
C VAL A 127 -7.81 1.00 10.43
N LEU A 128 -7.11 1.99 10.96
CA LEU A 128 -7.37 2.55 12.28
C LEU A 128 -8.25 3.79 12.14
N PHE A 129 -9.34 3.81 12.89
CA PHE A 129 -10.27 4.93 12.93
C PHE A 129 -10.14 5.70 14.24
N ARG A 130 -10.42 7.00 14.18
CA ARG A 130 -10.58 7.89 15.32
C ARG A 130 -11.94 8.57 15.22
N PHE A 131 -12.61 8.64 16.35
CA PHE A 131 -13.82 9.43 16.51
C PHE A 131 -13.45 10.77 17.16
N ILE A 132 -13.99 11.87 16.63
CA ILE A 132 -13.80 13.20 17.20
C ILE A 132 -15.17 13.76 17.57
N GLU A 133 -15.35 14.07 18.85
CA GLU A 133 -16.50 14.84 19.32
C GLU A 133 -16.22 16.33 19.13
N HIS A 134 -17.05 17.00 18.35
CA HIS A 134 -16.97 18.44 18.17
C HIS A 134 -17.73 19.12 19.31
N PHE A 135 -17.00 19.67 20.29
CA PHE A 135 -17.56 20.63 21.27
C PHE A 135 -17.28 22.05 20.78
N ASP A 136 -18.33 22.85 20.60
CA ASP A 136 -18.29 24.29 20.30
C ASP A 136 -17.19 24.72 19.30
N GLY A 137 -17.07 23.99 18.20
CA GLY A 137 -16.18 24.33 17.07
C GLY A 137 -14.67 24.14 17.30
N THR A 138 -14.24 23.56 18.43
CA THR A 138 -12.81 23.38 18.73
C THR A 138 -12.42 21.90 18.75
N ALA A 139 -11.58 21.47 17.81
CA ALA A 139 -10.94 20.15 17.85
C ALA A 139 -9.62 20.25 18.62
N VAL A 140 -9.51 19.58 19.77
CA VAL A 140 -8.28 19.53 20.57
C VAL A 140 -7.38 18.42 20.04
N MET A 141 -6.26 18.81 19.42
CA MET A 141 -5.22 17.89 18.96
C MET A 141 -3.97 18.05 19.82
N THR A 142 -3.77 17.16 20.80
CA THR A 142 -2.54 17.11 21.61
C THR A 142 -1.48 16.26 20.90
N GLY A 143 -0.42 16.89 20.40
CA GLY A 143 0.77 16.22 19.86
C GLY A 143 2.01 16.52 20.70
N LEU A 144 2.77 15.49 21.06
CA LEU A 144 4.08 15.61 21.72
C LEU A 144 5.03 16.36 20.80
N VAL A 145 5.34 17.62 21.14
CA VAL A 145 5.82 18.60 20.15
C VAL A 145 7.25 18.32 19.65
N ASN A 146 8.12 17.65 20.44
CA ASN A 146 9.54 17.49 20.09
C ASN A 146 10.11 16.07 20.32
N LYS A 147 9.27 15.08 20.62
CA LYS A 147 9.71 13.72 20.99
C LYS A 147 8.94 12.66 20.24
N LEU A 148 9.67 11.67 19.72
CA LEU A 148 9.10 10.47 19.12
C LEU A 148 8.94 9.40 20.19
N LEU A 149 7.80 8.72 20.21
CA LEU A 149 7.59 7.55 21.04
C LEU A 149 8.01 6.30 20.25
N LYS A 150 9.05 5.61 20.72
CA LYS A 150 9.54 4.34 20.17
C LYS A 150 8.98 3.20 21.02
N VAL A 151 8.45 2.17 20.36
CA VAL A 151 8.00 0.92 21.00
C VAL A 151 9.01 -0.17 20.70
N ASP A 152 9.55 -0.82 21.73
CA ASP A 152 10.28 -2.07 21.61
C ASP A 152 9.26 -3.22 21.56
N ILE A 153 9.16 -3.90 20.41
CA ILE A 153 8.13 -4.93 20.20
C ILE A 153 8.50 -6.24 20.90
N GLU A 154 9.79 -6.49 21.17
CA GLU A 154 10.23 -7.71 21.86
C GLU A 154 10.00 -7.59 23.37
N ARG A 155 10.30 -6.43 23.94
CA ARG A 155 10.13 -6.13 25.36
C ARG A 155 8.76 -5.55 25.71
N MET A 156 8.00 -5.11 24.71
CA MET A 156 6.76 -4.36 24.86
C MET A 156 6.93 -3.09 25.72
N GLU A 157 8.06 -2.40 25.57
CA GLU A 157 8.45 -1.21 26.33
C GLU A 157 8.40 0.07 25.48
N PHE A 158 8.01 1.18 26.09
CA PHE A 158 8.02 2.50 25.45
C PHE A 158 9.30 3.27 25.81
N SER A 159 9.88 3.97 24.84
CA SER A 159 11.00 4.89 25.05
C SER A 159 10.80 6.15 24.21
N THR A 160 11.39 7.27 24.61
CA THR A 160 11.32 8.52 23.84
C THR A 160 12.62 8.78 23.10
N VAL A 161 12.54 9.27 21.87
CA VAL A 161 13.69 9.71 21.06
C VAL A 161 13.51 11.18 20.76
N ASP A 162 14.52 11.98 21.06
CA ASP A 162 14.51 13.41 20.77
C ASP A 162 14.72 13.66 19.26
N LEU A 163 13.99 14.63 18.73
CA LEU A 163 14.20 15.13 17.37
C LEU A 163 15.42 16.06 17.32
N PRO A 164 16.08 16.22 16.15
CA PRO A 164 17.14 17.21 16.03
C PRO A 164 16.62 18.63 16.29
N PRO A 165 17.46 19.58 16.75
CA PRO A 165 17.06 20.96 16.95
C PRO A 165 16.39 21.56 15.70
N GLY A 166 15.39 22.43 15.90
CA GLY A 166 14.66 23.09 14.80
C GLY A 166 13.55 22.26 14.15
N HIS A 167 13.24 21.07 14.66
CA HIS A 167 12.18 20.19 14.14
C HIS A 167 10.79 20.43 14.75
N GLU A 168 10.62 21.49 15.54
CA GLU A 168 9.38 21.77 16.31
C GLU A 168 8.16 22.02 15.41
N ASN A 169 8.39 22.52 14.19
CA ASN A 169 7.35 22.81 13.20
C ASN A 169 7.47 21.95 11.92
N LEU A 170 8.36 20.95 11.90
CA LEU A 170 8.62 20.13 10.72
C LEU A 170 7.68 18.91 10.70
N ALA A 171 7.19 18.54 9.52
CA ALA A 171 6.60 17.21 9.35
C ALA A 171 7.74 16.18 9.32
N VAL A 172 7.60 15.08 10.08
CA VAL A 172 8.65 14.06 10.23
C VAL A 172 8.08 12.67 9.96
N VAL A 173 8.80 11.89 9.16
CA VAL A 173 8.55 10.45 8.97
C VAL A 173 9.82 9.69 9.32
N VAL A 174 9.72 8.75 10.26
CA VAL A 174 10.80 7.82 10.60
C VAL A 174 10.64 6.54 9.80
N VAL A 175 11.76 6.05 9.29
CA VAL A 175 11.81 4.88 8.42
C VAL A 175 12.84 3.87 8.90
N ASP A 176 12.65 2.61 8.54
CA ASP A 176 13.72 1.64 8.57
C ASP A 176 14.65 1.90 7.37
N ALA A 177 15.89 2.30 7.65
CA ALA A 177 16.93 2.52 6.65
C ALA A 177 17.69 1.23 6.29
N GLY A 178 17.28 0.08 6.84
CA GLY A 178 17.92 -1.22 6.68
C GLY A 178 19.05 -1.45 7.69
N LYS A 179 19.44 -2.72 7.86
CA LYS A 179 20.50 -3.16 8.79
C LYS A 179 20.25 -2.72 10.25
N GLY A 180 18.99 -2.56 10.65
CA GLY A 180 18.61 -2.08 11.99
C GLY A 180 18.87 -0.60 12.23
N THR A 181 19.18 0.18 11.18
CA THR A 181 19.40 1.62 11.27
C THR A 181 18.10 2.38 11.00
N LEU A 182 17.81 3.41 11.80
CA LEU A 182 16.67 4.28 11.57
C LEU A 182 17.07 5.46 10.68
N GLY A 183 16.23 5.74 9.68
CA GLY A 183 16.26 6.95 8.89
C GLY A 183 15.13 7.89 9.28
N MET A 184 15.27 9.17 8.97
CA MET A 184 14.23 10.17 9.17
C MET A 184 14.17 11.11 7.97
N PHE A 185 12.97 11.38 7.49
CA PHE A 185 12.71 12.44 6.53
C PHE A 185 12.00 13.58 7.24
N SER A 186 12.49 14.80 7.08
CA SER A 186 11.82 16.00 7.58
C SER A 186 11.53 16.99 6.47
N TYR A 187 10.36 17.61 6.56
CA TYR A 187 9.85 18.59 5.61
C TYR A 187 9.51 19.89 6.33
N ASP A 188 10.05 21.00 5.81
CA ASP A 188 9.73 22.35 6.27
C ASP A 188 8.42 22.83 5.66
N ARG A 189 7.40 22.93 6.51
CA ARG A 189 6.05 23.37 6.12
C ARG A 189 6.01 24.83 5.66
N CYS A 190 7.02 25.63 5.99
CA CYS A 190 7.07 27.06 5.71
C CYS A 190 7.90 27.40 4.45
N ASN A 191 8.99 26.67 4.20
CA ASN A 191 9.92 26.93 3.09
C ASN A 191 9.96 25.81 2.04
N GLY A 192 8.94 24.94 2.05
CA GLY A 192 8.93 23.55 1.59
C GLY A 192 9.24 23.24 0.12
N LYS A 193 10.48 23.49 -0.29
CA LYS A 193 11.05 23.07 -1.58
C LYS A 193 11.90 21.81 -1.50
N PHE A 194 12.25 21.38 -0.29
CA PHE A 194 13.20 20.30 -0.08
C PHE A 194 12.74 19.35 1.03
N LEU A 195 13.12 18.09 0.89
CA LEU A 195 12.99 17.05 1.89
C LEU A 195 14.38 16.70 2.45
N ASN A 196 14.55 16.83 3.76
CA ASN A 196 15.82 16.55 4.43
C ASN A 196 15.86 15.10 4.93
N CYS A 197 16.95 14.40 4.67
CA CYS A 197 17.16 13.01 5.05
C CYS A 197 18.21 12.91 6.15
N TYR A 198 17.91 12.16 7.21
CA TYR A 198 18.78 11.94 8.35
C TYR A 198 18.94 10.45 8.60
N ASN A 199 20.11 10.04 9.07
CA ASN A 199 20.33 8.71 9.63
C ASN A 199 20.65 8.85 11.12
N ARG A 200 20.18 7.89 11.91
CA ARG A 200 20.60 7.76 13.30
C ARG A 200 21.94 7.04 13.38
N MET A 201 22.89 7.57 14.14
CA MET A 201 24.16 6.87 14.41
C MET A 201 23.95 5.74 15.42
N GLN A 202 24.61 4.60 15.21
CA GLN A 202 24.79 3.53 16.21
C GLN A 202 26.29 3.47 16.52
N ASN A 203 26.78 4.35 17.38
CA ASN A 203 28.11 4.19 17.99
C ASN A 203 27.91 3.88 19.48
N GLU A 204 28.76 3.05 20.07
CA GLU A 204 28.70 2.69 21.49
C GLU A 204 29.11 3.84 22.43
N ASP A 205 29.66 4.92 21.89
CA ASP A 205 29.98 6.14 22.63
C ASP A 205 28.81 7.13 22.66
N GLN A 206 28.82 8.03 23.65
CA GLN A 206 27.78 8.96 24.10
C GLN A 206 27.00 9.78 23.02
N ARG A 207 27.39 9.72 21.73
CA ARG A 207 26.69 10.30 20.56
C ARG A 207 25.75 9.33 19.82
N ALA A 208 25.47 8.15 20.38
CA ALA A 208 24.55 7.14 19.82
C ALA A 208 23.11 7.62 19.53
N ASN A 209 22.75 8.81 19.99
CA ASN A 209 21.40 9.37 19.86
C ASN A 209 21.33 10.58 18.92
N GLU A 210 22.43 10.95 18.26
CA GLU A 210 22.45 12.09 17.35
C GLU A 210 22.04 11.70 15.93
N TRP A 211 21.11 12.48 15.38
CA TRP A 211 20.70 12.43 13.98
C TRP A 211 21.71 13.17 13.11
N GLN A 212 22.22 12.53 12.06
CA GLN A 212 23.09 13.18 11.10
C GLN A 212 22.35 13.41 9.78
N MET A 213 22.25 14.67 9.35
CA MET A 213 21.75 15.02 8.02
C MET A 213 22.67 14.43 6.95
N LYS A 214 22.09 13.70 6.00
CA LYS A 214 22.83 13.04 4.91
C LYS A 214 22.60 13.69 3.57
N LYS A 215 21.36 14.09 3.28
CA LYS A 215 20.96 14.53 1.95
C LYS A 215 19.78 15.48 2.01
N VAL A 216 19.74 16.37 1.02
CA VAL A 216 18.61 17.25 0.71
C VAL A 216 18.06 16.81 -0.64
N ILE A 217 16.77 16.49 -0.70
CA ILE A 217 16.09 16.04 -1.92
C ILE A 217 15.18 17.17 -2.40
N PRO A 218 15.36 17.69 -3.63
CA PRO A 218 14.44 18.68 -4.17
C PRO A 218 13.09 18.04 -4.45
N LEU A 219 12.02 18.73 -4.04
CA LEU A 219 10.66 18.35 -4.37
C LEU A 219 10.29 18.88 -5.77
N PRO A 220 9.42 18.18 -6.51
CA PRO A 220 8.89 18.67 -7.77
C PRO A 220 7.87 19.80 -7.50
N VAL A 221 8.38 21.00 -7.23
CA VAL A 221 7.59 22.21 -6.99
C VAL A 221 7.38 22.94 -8.30
N ASP A 222 6.13 23.28 -8.62
CA ASP A 222 5.85 24.26 -9.69
C ASP A 222 6.03 25.68 -9.12
N ASP A 223 6.89 26.47 -9.75
CA ASP A 223 7.28 27.81 -9.28
C ASP A 223 6.12 28.84 -9.26
N ASN A 224 4.98 28.50 -9.86
CA ASN A 224 3.86 29.43 -10.05
C ASN A 224 2.92 29.55 -8.84
N PHE A 225 2.88 28.55 -7.95
CA PHE A 225 2.05 28.56 -6.75
C PHE A 225 2.80 27.82 -5.67
N GLY A 226 3.01 28.42 -4.50
CA GLY A 226 3.76 27.83 -3.38
C GLY A 226 3.11 26.53 -2.87
N ALA A 227 3.34 25.44 -3.60
CA ALA A 227 2.71 24.15 -3.37
C ALA A 227 3.04 23.69 -1.96
N LYS A 228 2.00 23.39 -1.19
CA LYS A 228 2.14 22.86 0.16
C LYS A 228 2.27 21.36 0.05
N PHE A 229 3.34 20.81 0.62
CA PHE A 229 3.55 19.38 0.65
C PHE A 229 3.27 18.78 2.02
N TRP A 230 2.85 17.51 2.00
CA TRP A 230 2.64 16.69 3.18
C TRP A 230 3.37 15.37 2.98
N ILE A 231 4.00 14.85 4.03
CA ILE A 231 4.65 13.55 4.00
C ILE A 231 3.89 12.56 4.88
N TYR A 232 3.64 11.37 4.36
CA TYR A 232 2.85 10.35 5.03
C TYR A 232 3.56 9.00 4.99
N GLY A 233 3.74 8.43 6.18
CA GLY A 233 4.09 7.02 6.39
C GLY A 233 5.36 6.55 5.68
N ALA A 234 5.76 5.32 5.97
CA ALA A 234 6.82 4.64 5.24
C ALA A 234 6.46 3.18 4.89
N PRO A 235 5.24 2.90 4.41
CA PRO A 235 4.84 1.53 4.13
C PRO A 235 5.70 0.96 2.99
N GLN A 236 6.10 -0.30 3.15
CA GLN A 236 6.71 -1.10 2.09
C GLN A 236 7.97 -0.49 1.44
N GLY A 237 8.70 0.35 2.17
CA GLY A 237 9.95 0.96 1.67
C GLY A 237 9.78 2.28 0.92
N TYR A 238 8.59 2.89 0.98
CA TYR A 238 8.29 4.15 0.31
C TYR A 238 7.75 5.19 1.28
N VAL A 239 8.22 6.44 1.15
CA VAL A 239 7.57 7.61 1.77
C VAL A 239 6.65 8.25 0.74
N PHE A 240 5.41 8.54 1.13
CA PHE A 240 4.47 9.22 0.23
C PHE A 240 4.50 10.72 0.48
N ILE A 241 4.55 11.48 -0.61
CA ILE A 241 4.62 12.94 -0.59
C ILE A 241 3.43 13.45 -1.38
N GLN A 242 2.54 14.17 -0.73
CA GLN A 242 1.43 14.86 -1.38
C GLN A 242 1.82 16.30 -1.62
N GLY A 243 1.59 16.83 -2.82
CA GLY A 243 1.69 18.24 -3.14
C GLY A 243 0.34 18.77 -3.61
N ASP A 244 -0.16 19.80 -2.94
CA ASP A 244 -1.36 20.51 -3.37
C ASP A 244 -0.97 21.72 -4.22
N SER A 245 -1.55 21.84 -5.41
CA SER A 245 -1.47 23.04 -6.24
C SER A 245 -2.83 23.74 -6.30
N GLU A 246 -2.82 25.06 -6.18
CA GLU A 246 -4.01 25.90 -6.32
C GLU A 246 -4.05 26.42 -7.76
N GLY A 247 -5.00 25.94 -8.56
CA GLY A 247 -5.34 26.53 -9.85
C GLY A 247 -6.35 27.67 -9.68
N GLN A 248 -6.64 28.38 -10.78
CA GLN A 248 -7.53 29.55 -10.80
C GLN A 248 -8.96 29.24 -10.29
N ASP A 249 -9.43 27.99 -10.45
CA ASP A 249 -10.79 27.55 -10.06
C ASP A 249 -10.84 26.22 -9.27
N SER A 250 -9.72 25.50 -9.09
CA SER A 250 -9.71 24.20 -8.41
C SER A 250 -8.38 23.85 -7.75
N LYS A 251 -8.44 23.17 -6.60
CA LYS A 251 -7.26 22.58 -5.95
C LYS A 251 -6.99 21.21 -6.55
N HIS A 252 -5.77 20.98 -6.99
CA HIS A 252 -5.32 19.68 -7.46
C HIS A 252 -4.39 19.07 -6.41
N THR A 253 -4.55 17.78 -6.15
CA THR A 253 -3.64 17.05 -5.28
C THR A 253 -2.83 16.07 -6.11
N THR A 254 -1.52 16.21 -6.06
CA THR A 254 -0.57 15.30 -6.71
C THR A 254 0.11 14.45 -5.64
N ILE A 255 0.20 13.14 -5.85
CA ILE A 255 0.87 12.24 -4.93
C ILE A 255 2.10 11.63 -5.61
N TYR A 256 3.22 11.76 -4.93
CA TYR A 256 4.50 11.17 -5.29
C TYR A 256 4.87 10.07 -4.29
N SER A 257 5.67 9.11 -4.74
CA SER A 257 6.34 8.13 -3.89
C SER A 257 7.84 8.35 -3.94
N LEU A 258 8.49 8.36 -2.79
CA LEU A 258 9.93 8.36 -2.62
C LEU A 258 10.37 6.96 -2.18
N GLU A 259 11.12 6.26 -3.03
CA GLU A 259 11.74 4.99 -2.64
C GLU A 259 12.89 5.25 -1.66
N ILE A 260 12.82 4.67 -0.45
CA ILE A 260 13.75 4.98 0.65
C ILE A 260 15.20 4.59 0.30
N LYS A 261 15.39 3.51 -0.47
CA LYS A 261 16.74 2.99 -0.79
C LYS A 261 17.46 3.82 -1.85
N THR A 262 16.76 4.19 -2.91
CA THR A 262 17.34 4.91 -4.05
C THR A 262 17.18 6.41 -3.93
N LEU A 263 16.26 6.86 -3.06
CA LEU A 263 15.83 8.25 -2.92
C LEU A 263 15.25 8.83 -4.22
N LYS A 264 14.71 7.95 -5.08
CA LYS A 264 14.04 8.34 -6.32
C LYS A 264 12.59 8.72 -6.05
N ILE A 265 12.18 9.85 -6.59
CA ILE A 265 10.79 10.34 -6.56
C ILE A 265 10.09 9.95 -7.87
N GLU A 266 8.88 9.41 -7.76
CA GLU A 266 8.02 9.07 -8.89
C GLU A 266 6.60 9.58 -8.67
N LEU A 267 5.94 10.04 -9.74
CA LEU A 267 4.52 10.41 -9.71
C LEU A 267 3.66 9.14 -9.61
N VAL A 268 2.79 9.10 -8.62
CA VAL A 268 1.85 7.98 -8.41
C VAL A 268 0.49 8.30 -9.03
N THR A 269 -0.07 9.45 -8.68
CA THR A 269 -1.39 9.88 -9.18
C THR A 269 -1.58 11.38 -9.03
N GLN A 270 -2.52 11.93 -9.80
CA GLN A 270 -2.96 13.32 -9.72
C GLN A 270 -4.48 13.34 -9.67
N MET A 271 -5.02 14.09 -8.72
CA MET A 271 -6.45 14.23 -8.46
C MET A 271 -6.88 15.66 -8.80
N SER A 272 -8.06 15.79 -9.42
CA SER A 272 -8.65 17.09 -9.80
C SER A 272 -9.36 17.81 -8.66
N TYR A 273 -9.14 17.37 -7.43
CA TYR A 273 -9.72 17.90 -6.21
C TYR A 273 -8.72 17.72 -5.07
N HIS A 274 -8.93 18.46 -3.98
CA HIS A 274 -8.13 18.32 -2.78
C HIS A 274 -8.38 16.95 -2.11
N PHE A 275 -7.31 16.21 -1.92
CA PHE A 275 -7.28 14.92 -1.25
C PHE A 275 -6.37 14.98 -0.03
N GLU A 276 -6.76 14.31 1.05
CA GLU A 276 -5.93 14.10 2.23
C GLU A 276 -6.18 12.68 2.69
N GLY A 277 -5.14 11.87 2.84
CA GLY A 277 -5.33 10.44 3.06
C GLY A 277 -4.06 9.62 3.12
N HIS A 278 -4.26 8.32 3.36
CA HIS A 278 -3.18 7.36 3.54
C HIS A 278 -3.10 6.40 2.35
N PRO A 279 -1.89 5.99 1.94
CA PRO A 279 -1.72 4.94 0.94
C PRO A 279 -2.31 3.62 1.43
N TYR A 280 -3.01 2.91 0.55
CA TYR A 280 -3.61 1.62 0.83
C TYR A 280 -2.91 0.53 0.03
N PHE A 281 -2.28 -0.38 0.77
CA PHE A 281 -1.54 -1.52 0.24
C PHE A 281 -2.33 -2.80 0.45
N GLY A 282 -2.52 -3.58 -0.61
CA GLY A 282 -3.31 -4.79 -0.56
C GLY A 282 -2.78 -5.90 -1.45
N PHE A 283 -3.30 -7.11 -1.21
CA PHE A 283 -3.07 -8.27 -2.04
C PHE A 283 -4.35 -8.59 -2.82
N LEU A 284 -4.22 -8.96 -4.09
CA LEU A 284 -5.31 -9.53 -4.88
C LEU A 284 -5.38 -11.05 -4.63
N PRO A 285 -6.56 -11.68 -4.50
CA PRO A 285 -7.91 -11.12 -4.39
C PRO A 285 -8.52 -11.31 -2.99
N SER A 286 -9.16 -10.26 -2.47
CA SER A 286 -10.15 -10.37 -1.39
C SER A 286 -11.42 -11.02 -1.95
N ILE A 287 -11.39 -12.33 -2.22
CA ILE A 287 -12.60 -13.13 -2.36
C ILE A 287 -13.16 -13.36 -0.95
N SER A 288 -13.57 -12.28 -0.28
CA SER A 288 -14.56 -12.45 0.77
C SER A 288 -15.85 -12.88 0.06
N PRO A 289 -16.57 -13.89 0.57
CA PRO A 289 -17.89 -14.19 0.02
C PRO A 289 -18.69 -12.89 0.10
N ARG A 290 -19.29 -12.48 -1.03
CA ARG A 290 -20.44 -11.57 -0.96
C ARG A 290 -21.38 -12.24 0.04
N ARG A 291 -21.56 -11.65 1.22
CA ARG A 291 -22.71 -12.00 2.06
C ARG A 291 -23.91 -11.60 1.21
N ILE A 292 -24.50 -12.60 0.56
CA ILE A 292 -25.87 -12.56 0.06
C ILE A 292 -26.75 -12.65 1.30
#